data_AF-A0A418FK37-F1
#
_entry.id   AF-A0A418FK37-F1
#
_cell.length_a   1.000
_cell.length_b   1.000
_cell.length_c   1.000
_cell.angle_alpha   90.00
_cell.angle_beta   90.00
_cell.angle_gamma   90.00
#
_symmetry.space_group_name_H-M   'P 1'
#
loop_
_entity.id
_entity.type
_entity.pdbx_description
1 polymer ?
#
loop_
_entity_poly.entity_id
_entity_poly.type
_entity_poly.pdbx_seq_one_letter_code
_entity_poly.pdbx_strand_id
1 'polypeptide(L)'
;MSPSNHEPSTTVVDLTEHKIRELNGELAPEPFLVENPNRFVLFPIQHADVWEMYKKAEASFWTAEELDLVHDQRDWIKLSDNE
;
A
#
# COMPACT_ATOMS: atom_id res chain seq x y z
N MET A 1 -53.35 -8.87 0.79
CA MET A 1 -52.24 -8.02 1.26
C MET A 1 -51.29 -8.91 2.03
N SER A 2 -50.23 -9.38 1.37
CA SER A 2 -49.19 -10.20 2.02
C SER A 2 -48.00 -9.29 2.29
N PRO A 3 -47.45 -9.23 3.51
CA PRO A 3 -46.26 -8.44 3.77
C PRO A 3 -45.05 -9.14 3.14
N SER A 4 -44.38 -8.45 2.22
CA SER A 4 -43.07 -8.83 1.70
C SER A 4 -42.04 -8.53 2.80
N ASN A 5 -41.54 -9.58 3.47
CA ASN A 5 -40.32 -9.46 4.27
C ASN A 5 -39.15 -9.32 3.29
N HIS A 6 -38.69 -8.09 3.10
CA HIS A 6 -37.34 -7.83 2.60
C HIS A 6 -36.37 -8.17 3.73
N GLU A 7 -35.73 -9.35 3.65
CA GLU A 7 -34.54 -9.60 4.46
C GLU A 7 -33.43 -8.61 4.06
N PRO A 8 -32.70 -8.03 5.03
CA PRO A 8 -31.58 -7.16 4.72
C PRO A 8 -30.51 -8.00 4.02
N SER A 9 -30.17 -7.62 2.79
CA SER A 9 -29.02 -8.14 2.05
C SER A 9 -27.78 -7.87 2.90
N THR A 10 -27.37 -8.88 3.67
CA THR A 10 -26.06 -8.91 4.32
C THR A 10 -25.07 -8.97 3.17
N THR A 11 -24.34 -7.88 2.96
CA THR A 11 -23.24 -7.82 2.02
C THR A 11 -22.23 -8.88 2.45
N VAL A 12 -22.28 -10.04 1.80
CA VAL A 12 -21.26 -11.06 1.92
C VAL A 12 -20.01 -10.40 1.36
N VAL A 13 -19.12 -9.97 2.23
CA VAL A 13 -17.79 -9.49 1.84
C VAL A 13 -17.17 -10.68 1.11
N ASP A 14 -16.88 -10.53 -0.19
CA ASP A 14 -16.25 -11.57 -0.98
C ASP A 14 -14.81 -11.72 -0.49
N LEU A 15 -14.63 -12.54 0.54
CA LEU A 15 -13.34 -12.81 1.15
C LEU A 15 -12.51 -13.61 0.14
N THR A 16 -11.28 -13.17 -0.09
CA THR A 16 -10.35 -13.91 -0.93
C THR A 16 -10.11 -15.30 -0.34
N GLU A 17 -9.84 -16.29 -1.20
CA GLU A 17 -9.50 -17.65 -0.77
C GLU A 17 -8.37 -17.68 0.27
N HIS A 18 -7.39 -16.78 0.12
CA HIS A 18 -6.31 -16.61 1.09
C HIS A 18 -6.83 -16.22 2.48
N LYS A 19 -7.74 -15.24 2.56
CA LYS A 19 -8.29 -14.78 3.83
C LYS A 19 -9.15 -15.85 4.50
N ILE A 20 -9.86 -16.65 3.71
CA ILE A 20 -10.64 -17.79 4.22
C ILE A 20 -9.71 -18.83 4.86
N ARG A 21 -8.62 -19.20 4.19
CA ARG A 21 -7.64 -20.18 4.70
C ARG A 21 -6.90 -19.68 5.94
N GLU A 22 -6.61 -18.38 6.00
CA GLU A 22 -6.06 -17.73 7.19
C GLU A 22 -7.03 -17.83 8.38
N LEU A 23 -8.31 -17.50 8.19
CA LEU A 23 -9.35 -17.58 9.23
C LEU A 23 -9.59 -19.02 9.71
N ASN A 24 -9.44 -20.01 8.83
CA ASN A 24 -9.53 -21.43 9.17
C ASN A 24 -8.29 -21.95 9.93
N GLY A 25 -7.25 -21.14 10.11
CA GLY A 25 -6.00 -21.54 10.76
C GLY A 25 -5.12 -22.48 9.92
N GLU A 26 -5.35 -22.53 8.60
CA GLU A 26 -4.58 -23.37 7.68
C GLU A 26 -3.25 -22.74 7.25
N LEU A 27 -3.11 -21.42 7.47
CA LEU A 27 -1.90 -20.65 7.19
C LEU A 27 -1.21 -20.29 8.50
N ALA A 28 0.12 -20.37 8.51
CA ALA A 28 0.90 -19.78 9.58
C ALA A 28 0.68 -18.25 9.57
N PRO A 29 0.66 -17.61 10.75
CA PRO A 29 0.50 -16.16 10.83
C PRO A 29 1.64 -15.46 10.08
N GLU A 30 1.29 -14.48 9.25
CA GLU A 30 2.27 -13.75 8.44
C GLU A 30 3.21 -12.96 9.36
N PRO A 31 4.54 -13.19 9.32
CA PRO A 31 5.47 -12.60 10.30
C PRO A 31 5.45 -11.07 10.37
N PHE A 32 5.16 -10.38 9.27
CA PHE A 32 5.11 -8.91 9.21
C PHE A 32 3.80 -8.32 9.73
N LEU A 33 2.73 -9.12 9.80
CA LEU A 33 1.43 -8.70 10.30
C LEU A 33 1.21 -9.08 11.77
N VAL A 34 2.24 -9.64 12.42
CA VAL A 34 2.23 -9.95 13.84
C VAL A 34 2.94 -8.84 14.61
N GLU A 35 2.32 -8.40 15.72
CA GLU A 35 2.92 -7.40 16.61
C GLU A 35 4.23 -7.92 17.22
N ASN A 36 5.24 -7.04 17.31
CA ASN A 36 6.52 -7.36 17.94
C ASN A 36 6.77 -6.45 19.17
N PRO A 37 6.08 -6.69 20.30
CA PRO A 37 6.20 -5.85 21.50
C PRO A 37 7.57 -5.93 22.17
N ASN A 38 8.42 -6.88 21.79
CA ASN A 38 9.74 -7.09 22.39
C ASN A 38 10.87 -6.35 21.69
N ARG A 39 10.58 -5.53 20.65
CA ARG A 39 11.58 -4.79 19.89
C ARG A 39 11.52 -3.29 20.19
N PHE A 40 12.24 -2.88 21.24
CA PHE A 40 12.24 -1.50 21.74
C PHE A 40 13.24 -0.57 21.06
N VAL A 41 14.22 -1.14 20.36
CA VAL A 41 15.26 -0.41 19.64
C VAL A 41 15.33 -0.88 18.19
N LEU A 42 15.72 0.02 17.30
CA LEU A 42 15.83 -0.29 15.88
C LEU A 42 16.98 -1.25 15.58
N PHE A 43 18.08 -1.15 16.33
CA PHE A 43 19.26 -2.01 16.14
C PHE A 43 19.23 -3.21 17.11
N PRO A 44 19.66 -4.40 16.67
CA PRO A 44 20.14 -4.73 15.32
C PRO A 44 19.02 -4.80 14.27
N ILE A 45 19.34 -4.49 13.01
CA ILE A 45 18.40 -4.59 11.88
C ILE A 45 18.05 -6.07 11.65
N GLN A 46 16.75 -6.39 11.60
CA GLN A 46 16.26 -7.77 11.41
C GLN A 46 15.99 -8.11 9.94
N HIS A 47 15.57 -7.13 9.14
CA HIS A 47 15.26 -7.29 7.72
C HIS A 47 16.16 -6.34 6.91
N ALA A 48 17.33 -6.85 6.51
CA ALA A 48 18.36 -6.05 5.83
C ALA A 48 17.91 -5.58 4.44
N ASP A 49 17.19 -6.42 3.72
CA ASP A 49 16.58 -6.14 2.42
C ASP A 49 15.56 -4.99 2.47
N VAL A 50 14.64 -5.03 3.44
CA VAL A 50 13.66 -3.95 3.66
C VAL A 50 14.38 -2.66 4.06
N TRP A 51 15.39 -2.76 4.91
CA TRP A 51 16.19 -1.61 5.35
C TRP A 51 16.99 -0.99 4.21
N GLU A 52 17.57 -1.79 3.31
CA GLU A 52 18.27 -1.34 2.12
C GLU A 52 17.33 -0.56 1.19
N MET A 53 16.11 -1.05 0.98
CA MET A 53 15.10 -0.35 0.18
C MET A 53 14.68 0.97 0.81
N TYR A 54 14.49 0.99 2.14
CA TYR A 54 14.26 2.22 2.88
C TYR A 54 15.41 3.23 2.70
N LYS A 55 16.66 2.80 2.86
CA LYS A 55 17.84 3.66 2.68
C LYS A 55 17.99 4.16 1.25
N LYS A 56 17.66 3.34 0.26
CA LYS A 56 17.63 3.76 -1.15
C LYS A 56 16.59 4.85 -1.39
N ALA A 57 15.39 4.71 -0.83
CA ALA A 57 14.34 5.72 -0.92
C ALA A 57 14.74 7.01 -0.19
N GLU A 58 15.30 6.92 1.02
CA GLU A 58 15.82 8.06 1.79
C GLU A 58 16.91 8.82 1.00
N ALA A 59 17.81 8.09 0.34
CA ALA A 59 18.84 8.68 -0.53
C ALA A 59 18.28 9.27 -1.83
N SER A 60 17.02 9.01 -2.17
CA SER A 60 16.33 9.52 -3.36
C SER A 60 15.34 10.64 -3.04
N PHE A 61 15.49 11.28 -1.87
CA PHE A 61 14.65 12.39 -1.46
C PHE A 61 14.93 13.63 -2.33
N TRP A 62 13.87 14.28 -2.80
CA TRP A 62 13.90 15.52 -3.59
C TRP A 62 12.75 16.44 -3.15
N THR A 63 12.92 17.75 -3.30
CA THR A 63 11.86 18.73 -3.08
C THR A 63 11.36 19.34 -4.38
N ALA A 64 10.14 19.88 -4.37
CA ALA A 64 9.53 20.48 -5.56
C ALA A 64 10.34 21.68 -6.09
N GLU A 65 11.04 22.39 -5.22
CA GLU A 65 11.91 23.52 -5.55
C GLU A 65 13.18 23.11 -6.32
N GLU A 66 13.53 21.83 -6.35
CA GLU A 66 14.64 21.30 -7.15
C GLU A 66 14.30 21.18 -8.64
N LEU A 67 13.02 21.32 -9.01
CA LEU A 67 12.57 21.28 -10.41
C LEU A 67 12.58 22.68 -11.03
N ASP A 68 13.35 22.85 -12.12
CA ASP A 68 13.27 24.04 -12.97
C ASP A 68 12.23 23.82 -14.07
N LEU A 69 11.12 24.57 -14.00
CA LEU A 69 10.01 24.50 -14.95
C LEU A 69 9.95 25.71 -15.90
N VAL A 70 11.00 26.54 -15.97
CA VAL A 70 10.99 27.81 -16.73
C VAL A 70 10.76 27.59 -18.24
N HIS A 71 11.16 26.43 -18.76
CA HIS A 71 11.04 26.13 -20.19
C HIS A 71 9.85 25.22 -20.53
N ASP A 72 9.41 24.40 -19.57
CA ASP A 72 8.31 23.44 -19.71
C ASP A 72 7.03 24.11 -20.19
N GLN A 73 6.70 25.29 -19.68
CA GLN A 73 5.48 26.01 -20.11
C GLN A 73 5.51 26.38 -21.61
N ARG A 74 6.69 26.75 -22.14
CA ARG A 74 6.82 27.11 -23.56
C ARG A 74 6.70 25.87 -24.44
N ASP A 75 7.30 24.77 -24.03
CA ASP A 75 7.29 23.55 -24.81
C ASP A 75 5.93 22.87 -24.75
N TRP A 76 5.21 22.98 -23.62
CA TRP A 76 3.82 22.57 -23.48
C TRP A 76 2.89 23.17 -24.55
N ILE A 77 3.08 24.45 -24.89
CA ILE A 77 2.26 25.15 -25.90
C ILE A 77 2.52 24.65 -27.33
N LYS A 78 3.68 24.03 -27.57
CA LYS A 78 4.07 23.55 -28.91
C LYS A 78 3.65 22.10 -29.18
N LEU A 79 3.20 21.38 -28.15
CA LEU A 79 2.75 20.00 -28.28
C LEU A 79 1.49 19.90 -29.15
N SER A 80 1.36 18.80 -29.87
CA SER A 80 0.14 18.46 -30.60
C SER A 80 -0.94 17.95 -29.65
N ASP A 81 -2.20 17.93 -30.08
CA ASP A 81 -3.33 17.47 -29.25
C ASP A 81 -3.22 16.01 -28.76
N ASN A 82 -2.30 15.22 -29.33
CA ASN A 82 -2.08 13.80 -28.99
C ASN A 82 -0.77 13.56 -28.20
N GLU A 83 -0.13 14.60 -27.66
CA GLU A 83 1.01 14.55 -26.75
C GLU A 83 0.64 15.10 -25.37
#